data_AF-A0A0B5FWZ8-F1
#
_entry.id   AF-A0A0B5FWZ8-F1
#
_cell.length_a   1.000
_cell.length_b   1.000
_cell.length_c   1.000
_cell.angle_alpha   90.00
_cell.angle_beta   90.00
_cell.angle_gamma   90.00
#
_symmetry.space_group_name_H-M   'P 1'
#
loop_
_entity.id
_entity.type
_entity.pdbx_description
1 polymer ?
#
loop_
_entity_poly.entity_id
_entity_poly.type
_entity_poly.pdbx_seq_one_letter_code
_entity_poly.pdbx_strand_id
1 'polypeptide(L)'
;MPSKEKQNNQKPRHPIFVFLTFFLVVLGLVFLFVPKTMLASALEKEQQVVASSLGEKTAKRIKADADAWYVASFIETGMLHATYDFLIGQWDQEGDLQFDDRGIGKWSEQRLDTTWLVLYLVYYRVAVITTWLPYLFPFLLAVGIDSVAHREISKWRFSFSSPLAHSSGLKGIYGSIFILLTLPFLPIAPPPMTTPFVFMVIAIFMWLCLANVHKRV
;
A
#
# COMPACT_ATOMS: atom_id res chain seq x y z
N MET A 1 -35.53 36.15 -22.80
CA MET A 1 -34.97 34.85 -23.20
C MET A 1 -33.81 34.49 -22.29
N PRO A 2 -33.99 33.55 -21.36
CA PRO A 2 -32.97 33.11 -20.40
C PRO A 2 -32.32 31.79 -20.85
N SER A 3 -31.01 31.74 -21.06
CA SER A 3 -30.27 30.46 -21.15
C SER A 3 -28.75 30.61 -20.93
N LYS A 4 -28.32 31.47 -20.00
CA LYS A 4 -26.95 31.39 -19.44
C LYS A 4 -26.98 30.49 -18.20
N GLU A 5 -27.53 29.30 -18.39
CA GLU A 5 -27.57 28.26 -17.37
C GLU A 5 -26.22 27.55 -17.37
N LYS A 6 -25.46 27.74 -16.29
CA LYS A 6 -24.50 26.76 -15.76
C LYS A 6 -23.50 26.22 -16.80
N GLN A 7 -22.58 27.08 -17.25
CA GLN A 7 -21.23 26.57 -17.53
C GLN A 7 -20.59 26.20 -16.19
N ASN A 8 -20.97 25.00 -15.77
CA ASN A 8 -20.43 24.24 -14.67
C ASN A 8 -18.91 24.25 -14.82
N ASN A 9 -18.24 25.05 -13.98
CA ASN A 9 -16.80 25.00 -13.74
C ASN A 9 -16.45 23.65 -13.07
N GLN A 10 -16.68 22.54 -13.78
CA GLN A 10 -16.05 21.28 -13.47
C GLN A 10 -14.60 21.40 -13.95
N LYS A 11 -13.78 22.06 -13.12
CA LYS A 11 -12.32 21.90 -13.17
C LYS A 11 -12.08 20.38 -13.19
N PRO A 12 -11.47 19.81 -14.24
CA PRO A 12 -11.27 18.37 -14.31
C PRO A 12 -10.43 17.99 -13.09
N ARG A 13 -11.05 17.33 -12.11
CA ARG A 13 -10.33 16.81 -10.96
C ARG A 13 -9.39 15.76 -11.52
N HIS A 14 -8.08 16.04 -11.48
CA HIS A 14 -7.09 15.08 -11.91
C HIS A 14 -7.38 13.75 -11.22
N PRO A 15 -7.30 12.61 -11.94
CA PRO A 15 -7.67 11.30 -11.39
C PRO A 15 -6.91 11.00 -10.10
N ILE A 16 -5.66 11.48 -9.99
CA ILE A 16 -4.81 11.38 -8.79
C ILE A 16 -5.49 11.98 -7.55
N PHE A 17 -6.14 13.15 -7.67
CA PHE A 17 -6.79 13.80 -6.53
C PHE A 17 -8.00 13.00 -6.02
N VAL A 18 -8.74 12.37 -6.94
CA VAL A 18 -9.85 11.48 -6.58
C VAL A 18 -9.33 10.25 -5.86
N PHE A 19 -8.27 9.61 -6.38
CA PHE A 19 -7.63 8.47 -5.73
C PHE A 19 -7.06 8.81 -4.35
N LEU A 20 -6.38 9.96 -4.23
CA LEU A 20 -5.83 10.43 -2.96
C LEU A 20 -6.95 10.70 -1.94
N THR A 21 -8.02 11.39 -2.37
CA THR A 21 -9.17 11.66 -1.49
C THR A 21 -9.81 10.36 -1.03
N PHE A 22 -10.05 9.42 -1.95
CA PHE A 22 -10.59 8.11 -1.63
C PHE A 22 -9.69 7.34 -0.65
N PHE A 23 -8.37 7.32 -0.90
CA PHE A 23 -7.39 6.69 -0.02
C PHE A 23 -7.43 7.27 1.40
N LEU A 24 -7.41 8.60 1.54
CA LEU A 24 -7.47 9.27 2.84
C LEU A 24 -8.80 8.99 3.58
N VAL A 25 -9.92 8.96 2.85
CA VAL A 25 -11.23 8.60 3.45
C VAL A 25 -11.22 7.16 3.93
N VAL A 26 -10.74 6.21 3.12
CA VAL A 26 -10.64 4.80 3.52
C VAL A 26 -9.71 4.66 4.73
N LEU A 27 -8.56 5.33 4.74
CA LEU A 27 -7.62 5.30 5.85
C LEU A 27 -8.26 5.85 7.14
N GLY A 28 -8.95 6.99 7.05
CA GLY A 28 -9.68 7.57 8.19
C GLY A 28 -10.80 6.67 8.70
N LEU A 29 -11.55 6.02 7.81
CA LEU A 29 -12.60 5.07 8.20
C LEU A 29 -12.02 3.82 8.87
N VAL A 30 -10.96 3.24 8.31
CA VAL A 30 -10.27 2.10 8.91
C VAL A 30 -9.77 2.46 10.30
N PHE A 31 -9.14 3.62 10.44
CA PHE A 31 -8.63 4.11 11.72
C PHE A 31 -9.74 4.31 12.79
N LEU A 32 -10.91 4.80 12.37
CA LEU A 32 -12.02 5.13 13.28
C LEU A 32 -12.87 3.91 13.63
N PHE A 33 -13.03 2.94 12.71
CA PHE A 33 -13.95 1.82 12.91
C PHE A 33 -13.27 0.50 13.30
N VAL A 34 -11.97 0.34 13.08
CA VAL A 34 -11.31 -0.94 13.34
C VAL A 34 -10.86 -1.04 14.80
N PRO A 35 -11.30 -2.09 15.54
CA PRO A 35 -10.86 -2.31 16.90
C PRO A 35 -9.46 -2.95 16.95
N LYS A 36 -8.70 -2.64 18.01
CA LYS A 36 -7.35 -3.20 18.22
C LYS A 36 -7.30 -4.73 18.21
N THR A 37 -8.32 -5.39 18.76
CA THR A 37 -8.40 -6.86 18.83
C THR A 37 -8.45 -7.49 17.44
N MET A 38 -9.19 -6.89 16.52
CA MET A 38 -9.28 -7.37 15.14
C MET A 38 -7.93 -7.26 14.43
N LEU A 39 -7.18 -6.17 14.67
CA LEU A 39 -5.85 -6.00 14.08
C LEU A 39 -4.83 -6.96 14.68
N ALA A 40 -4.86 -7.19 16.00
CA ALA A 40 -3.98 -8.14 16.66
C ALA A 40 -4.19 -9.57 16.12
N SER A 41 -5.46 -10.00 16.01
CA SER A 41 -5.80 -11.29 15.41
C SER A 41 -5.44 -11.36 13.92
N ALA A 42 -5.60 -10.26 13.17
CA ALA A 42 -5.20 -10.20 11.77
C ALA A 42 -3.68 -10.34 11.61
N LEU A 43 -2.89 -9.67 12.46
CA LEU A 43 -1.44 -9.76 12.47
C LEU A 43 -0.97 -11.18 12.80
N GLU A 44 -1.53 -11.81 13.83
CA GLU A 44 -1.19 -13.19 14.20
C GLU A 44 -1.50 -14.15 13.05
N LYS A 45 -2.68 -14.01 12.44
CA LYS A 45 -3.09 -14.81 11.29
C LYS A 45 -2.18 -14.58 10.09
N GLU A 46 -1.80 -13.33 9.80
CA GLU A 46 -0.84 -13.02 8.74
C GLU A 46 0.51 -13.70 8.99
N GLN A 47 1.04 -13.63 10.21
CA GLN A 47 2.30 -14.27 10.56
C GLN A 47 2.23 -15.80 10.38
N GLN A 48 1.12 -16.43 10.74
CA GLN A 48 0.90 -17.87 10.53
C GLN A 48 0.80 -18.23 9.04
N VAL A 49 0.08 -17.44 8.24
CA VAL A 49 -0.05 -17.68 6.79
C VAL A 49 1.28 -17.44 6.07
N VAL A 50 2.03 -16.42 6.48
CA VAL A 50 3.39 -16.15 5.97
C VAL A 50 4.34 -17.29 6.32
N ALA A 51 4.32 -17.77 7.57
CA ALA A 51 5.16 -18.90 8.00
C ALA A 51 4.84 -20.20 7.25
N SER A 52 3.56 -20.50 7.04
CA SER A 52 3.14 -21.69 6.29
C SER A 52 3.40 -21.59 4.78
N SER A 53 3.36 -20.39 4.19
CA SER A 53 3.56 -20.20 2.74
C SER A 53 5.01 -19.98 2.32
N LEU A 54 5.80 -19.22 3.11
CA LEU A 54 7.18 -18.83 2.79
C LEU A 54 8.24 -19.56 3.63
N GLY A 55 7.80 -20.35 4.61
CA GLY A 55 8.64 -21.04 5.57
C GLY A 55 9.00 -20.18 6.79
N GLU A 56 9.25 -20.86 7.92
CA GLU A 56 9.50 -20.18 9.20
C GLU A 56 10.73 -19.27 9.20
N LYS A 57 11.80 -19.66 8.49
CA LYS A 57 13.03 -18.85 8.41
C LYS A 57 12.76 -17.50 7.75
N THR A 58 12.03 -17.51 6.64
CA THR A 58 11.64 -16.30 5.92
C THR A 58 10.69 -15.44 6.74
N ALA A 59 9.70 -16.08 7.39
CA ALA A 59 8.75 -15.36 8.26
C ALA A 59 9.45 -14.67 9.44
N LYS A 60 10.43 -15.33 10.08
CA LYS A 60 11.24 -14.73 11.15
C LYS A 60 12.06 -13.54 10.66
N ARG A 61 12.64 -13.65 9.45
CA ARG A 61 13.36 -12.54 8.83
C ARG A 61 12.45 -11.35 8.54
N ILE A 62 11.29 -11.58 7.92
CA ILE A 62 10.30 -10.54 7.63
C ILE A 62 9.89 -9.81 8.92
N LYS A 63 9.63 -10.56 10.00
CA LYS A 63 9.31 -9.98 11.29
C LYS A 63 10.48 -9.15 11.85
N ALA A 64 11.71 -9.67 11.80
CA ALA A 64 12.88 -8.95 12.28
C ALA A 64 13.14 -7.65 11.49
N ASP A 65 12.98 -7.68 10.16
CA ASP A 65 13.11 -6.50 9.30
C ASP A 65 12.04 -5.45 9.68
N ALA A 66 10.79 -5.88 9.88
CA ALA A 66 9.70 -5.00 10.31
C ALA A 66 9.94 -4.40 11.70
N ASP A 67 10.37 -5.21 12.66
CA ASP A 67 10.71 -4.77 14.02
C ASP A 67 11.83 -3.73 13.99
N ALA A 68 12.92 -4.01 13.26
CA ALA A 68 14.05 -3.11 13.12
C ALA A 68 13.65 -1.76 12.51
N TRP A 69 12.87 -1.77 11.43
CA TRP A 69 12.41 -0.54 10.78
C TRP A 69 11.44 0.26 11.66
N TYR A 70 10.56 -0.42 12.40
CA TYR A 70 9.64 0.23 13.33
C TYR A 70 10.40 0.87 14.50
N VAL A 71 11.34 0.14 15.10
CA VAL A 71 12.19 0.63 16.20
C VAL A 71 12.99 1.85 15.76
N ALA A 72 13.69 1.75 14.63
CA ALA A 72 14.48 2.85 14.07
C ALA A 72 13.62 4.09 13.71
N SER A 73 12.38 3.89 13.27
CA SER A 73 11.51 5.00 12.84
C SER A 73 10.83 5.71 14.02
N PHE A 74 10.37 4.98 15.04
CA PHE A 74 9.47 5.53 16.06
C PHE A 74 9.95 5.40 17.51
N ILE A 75 10.72 4.36 17.82
CA ILE A 75 11.18 4.11 19.19
C ILE A 75 12.48 4.88 19.43
N GLU A 76 13.48 4.72 18.56
CA GLU A 76 14.77 5.40 18.67
C GLU A 76 14.64 6.92 18.50
N THR A 77 13.69 7.37 17.69
CA THR A 77 13.38 8.80 17.52
C THR A 77 12.64 9.39 18.71
N GLY A 78 12.18 8.57 19.65
CA GLY A 78 11.35 8.98 20.78
C GLY A 78 9.94 9.43 20.39
N MET A 79 9.55 9.30 19.11
CA MET A 79 8.25 9.74 18.61
C MET A 79 7.10 9.02 19.30
N LEU A 80 7.25 7.72 19.56
CA LEU A 80 6.25 6.93 20.28
C LEU A 80 6.02 7.53 21.67
N HIS A 81 7.07 7.68 22.46
CA HIS A 81 6.99 8.24 23.81
C HIS A 81 6.44 9.67 23.83
N ALA A 82 6.94 10.54 22.94
CA ALA A 82 6.47 11.92 22.83
C ALA A 82 4.97 12.02 22.50
N THR A 83 4.44 11.09 21.70
CA THR A 83 3.02 11.10 21.32
C THR A 83 2.12 10.67 22.49
N TYR A 84 2.55 9.66 23.26
CA TYR A 84 1.86 9.24 24.48
C TYR A 84 1.91 10.34 25.54
N ASP A 85 3.08 10.95 25.77
CA ASP A 85 3.24 12.04 26.75
C ASP A 85 2.41 13.28 26.37
N PHE A 86 2.35 13.64 25.09
CA PHE A 86 1.58 14.82 24.63
C PHE A 86 0.07 14.62 24.71
N LEU A 87 -0.44 13.44 24.33
CA LEU A 87 -1.89 13.21 24.24
C LEU A 87 -2.50 12.68 25.53
N ILE A 88 -1.73 11.92 26.30
CA ILE A 88 -2.20 11.27 27.52
C ILE A 88 -1.63 11.95 28.76
N GLY A 89 -0.51 12.66 28.73
CA GLY A 89 0.01 13.36 29.92
C GLY A 89 0.53 12.39 30.99
N GLN A 90 1.85 12.35 31.16
CA GLN A 90 2.62 11.46 32.04
C GLN A 90 2.23 9.99 31.93
N TRP A 91 2.99 9.28 31.10
CA TRP A 91 3.03 7.82 31.08
C TRP A 91 3.53 7.31 32.45
N ASP A 92 2.62 7.00 33.37
CA ASP A 92 3.01 6.30 34.60
C ASP A 92 3.37 4.86 34.25
N GLN A 93 4.56 4.43 34.64
CA GLN A 93 5.12 3.10 34.32
C GLN A 93 4.28 1.94 34.88
N GLU A 94 3.31 2.23 35.76
CA GLU A 94 2.43 1.26 36.39
C GLU A 94 1.13 0.97 35.62
N GLY A 95 0.88 1.64 34.48
CA GLY A 95 -0.25 1.29 33.61
C GLY A 95 -1.64 1.65 34.15
N ASP A 96 -1.71 2.50 35.18
CA ASP A 96 -2.97 3.05 35.69
C ASP A 96 -3.00 4.57 35.51
N LEU A 97 -3.61 5.01 34.43
CA LEU A 97 -3.79 6.42 34.10
C LEU A 97 -4.96 6.99 34.90
N GLN A 98 -4.69 7.87 35.86
CA GLN A 98 -5.71 8.69 36.53
C GLN A 98 -6.19 9.82 35.60
N PHE A 99 -6.90 9.48 34.54
CA PHE A 99 -7.70 10.44 33.75
C PHE A 99 -9.13 10.49 34.28
N ASP A 100 -9.63 11.71 34.50
CA ASP A 100 -11.00 11.98 34.94
C ASP A 100 -12.04 11.22 34.08
N ASP A 101 -12.94 10.55 34.79
CA ASP A 101 -13.59 9.28 34.46
C ASP A 101 -14.83 9.45 33.56
N ARG A 102 -14.67 10.19 32.44
CA ARG A 102 -15.76 10.42 31.46
C ARG A 102 -15.68 9.51 30.23
N GLY A 103 -14.84 8.47 30.25
CA GLY A 103 -14.67 7.51 29.14
C GLY A 103 -13.86 8.01 27.92
N ILE A 104 -13.65 9.33 27.79
CA ILE A 104 -12.87 9.93 26.69
C ILE A 104 -11.37 9.55 26.79
N GLY A 105 -10.82 9.42 28.00
CA GLY A 105 -9.44 8.98 28.22
C GLY A 105 -9.19 7.56 27.72
N LYS A 106 -10.01 6.59 28.19
CA LYS A 106 -9.97 5.19 27.73
C LYS A 106 -10.18 5.05 26.22
N TRP A 107 -11.07 5.85 25.62
CA TRP A 107 -11.24 5.87 24.17
C TRP A 107 -9.98 6.36 23.45
N SER A 108 -9.37 7.46 23.93
CA SER A 108 -8.18 8.06 23.31
C SER A 108 -6.96 7.14 23.39
N GLU A 109 -6.75 6.50 24.54
CA GLU A 109 -5.71 5.49 24.75
C GLU A 109 -5.89 4.29 23.80
N GLN A 110 -7.11 3.76 23.69
CA GLN A 110 -7.41 2.67 22.75
C GLN A 110 -7.15 3.08 21.30
N ARG A 111 -7.40 4.34 20.93
CA ARG A 111 -7.12 4.84 19.58
C ARG A 111 -5.64 5.00 19.33
N LEU A 112 -4.87 5.45 20.33
CA LEU A 112 -3.42 5.52 20.22
C LEU A 112 -2.80 4.13 20.05
N ASP A 113 -3.19 3.16 20.87
CA ASP A 113 -2.74 1.76 20.70
C ASP A 113 -3.07 1.23 19.30
N THR A 114 -4.29 1.49 18.82
CA THR A 114 -4.74 1.08 17.49
C THR A 114 -3.89 1.74 16.40
N THR A 115 -3.53 3.01 16.57
CA THR A 115 -2.68 3.77 15.65
C THR A 115 -1.33 3.10 15.47
N TRP A 116 -0.65 2.84 16.59
CA TRP A 116 0.68 2.24 16.59
C TRP A 116 0.67 0.81 16.06
N LEU A 117 -0.39 0.05 16.36
CA LEU A 117 -0.58 -1.30 15.82
C LEU A 117 -0.79 -1.26 14.29
N VAL A 118 -1.63 -0.34 13.77
CA VAL A 118 -1.78 -0.16 12.31
C VAL A 118 -0.45 0.20 11.66
N LEU A 119 0.30 1.14 12.26
CA LEU A 119 1.62 1.51 11.76
C LEU A 119 2.56 0.29 11.73
N TYR A 120 2.64 -0.47 12.83
CA TYR A 120 3.43 -1.70 12.87
C TYR A 120 3.02 -2.70 11.79
N LEU A 121 1.71 -2.91 11.59
CA LEU A 121 1.18 -3.79 10.55
C LEU A 121 1.60 -3.33 9.14
N VAL A 122 1.62 -2.02 8.89
CA VAL A 122 2.13 -1.46 7.63
C VAL A 122 3.60 -1.80 7.45
N TYR A 123 4.45 -1.65 8.47
CA TYR A 123 5.87 -2.04 8.40
C TYR A 123 6.03 -3.54 8.13
N TYR A 124 5.26 -4.39 8.80
CA TYR A 124 5.25 -5.83 8.55
C TYR A 124 4.92 -6.16 7.09
N ARG A 125 3.88 -5.55 6.53
CA ARG A 125 3.47 -5.79 5.14
C ARG A 125 4.44 -5.21 4.13
N VAL A 126 5.06 -4.06 4.42
CA VAL A 126 6.16 -3.53 3.62
C VAL A 126 7.33 -4.51 3.62
N ALA A 127 7.68 -5.13 4.75
CA ALA A 127 8.73 -6.15 4.83
C ALA A 127 8.39 -7.41 3.99
N VAL A 128 7.12 -7.82 3.97
CA VAL A 128 6.64 -8.86 3.05
C VAL A 128 6.83 -8.42 1.59
N ILE A 129 6.44 -7.20 1.23
CA ILE A 129 6.56 -6.68 -0.14
C ILE A 129 8.04 -6.61 -0.58
N THR A 130 8.93 -6.11 0.28
CA THR A 130 10.36 -6.00 -0.04
C THR A 130 11.02 -7.36 -0.20
N THR A 131 10.54 -8.39 0.49
CA THR A 131 11.02 -9.78 0.30
C THR A 131 10.81 -10.24 -1.14
N TRP A 132 9.77 -9.74 -1.82
CA TRP A 132 9.48 -10.10 -3.21
C TRP A 132 10.23 -9.26 -4.25
N LEU A 133 10.77 -8.08 -3.89
CA LEU A 133 11.44 -7.17 -4.82
C LEU A 133 12.63 -7.81 -5.57
N PRO A 134 13.52 -8.59 -4.95
CA PRO A 134 14.63 -9.23 -5.66
C PRO A 134 14.17 -10.15 -6.79
N TYR A 135 13.02 -10.81 -6.62
CA TYR A 135 12.45 -11.72 -7.62
C TYR A 135 11.76 -10.99 -8.78
N LEU A 136 11.38 -9.73 -8.58
CA LEU A 136 10.79 -8.90 -9.63
C LEU A 136 11.82 -8.47 -10.68
N PHE A 137 13.09 -8.32 -10.29
CA PHE A 137 14.17 -7.88 -11.19
C PHE A 137 14.35 -8.76 -12.44
N PRO A 138 14.55 -10.10 -12.35
CA PRO A 138 14.67 -10.95 -13.54
C PRO A 138 13.40 -10.93 -14.40
N PHE A 139 12.22 -10.77 -13.78
CA PHE A 139 10.96 -10.69 -14.50
C PHE A 139 10.85 -9.41 -15.34
N LEU A 140 11.25 -8.26 -14.78
CA LEU A 140 11.31 -7.01 -15.52
C LEU A 140 12.30 -7.08 -16.69
N LEU A 141 13.44 -7.74 -16.52
CA LEU A 141 14.40 -7.94 -17.61
C LEU A 141 13.80 -8.78 -18.74
N ALA A 142 13.14 -9.90 -18.41
CA ALA A 142 12.48 -10.75 -19.39
C ALA A 142 11.40 -9.98 -20.17
N VAL A 143 10.55 -9.23 -19.47
CA VAL A 143 9.53 -8.37 -20.09
C VAL A 143 10.15 -7.28 -20.96
N GLY A 144 11.26 -6.67 -20.52
CA GLY A 144 11.99 -5.67 -21.29
C GLY A 144 12.47 -6.23 -22.62
N ILE A 145 13.17 -7.38 -22.60
CA ILE A 145 13.68 -8.05 -23.81
C ILE A 145 12.54 -8.45 -24.73
N ASP A 146 11.50 -9.08 -24.19
CA ASP A 146 10.35 -9.54 -24.97
C ASP A 146 9.59 -8.37 -25.61
N SER A 147 9.45 -7.25 -24.90
CA SER A 147 8.82 -6.04 -25.44
C SER A 147 9.61 -5.45 -26.63
N VAL A 148 10.95 -5.50 -26.59
CA VAL A 148 11.79 -5.05 -27.71
C VAL A 148 11.65 -6.00 -28.89
N ALA A 149 11.69 -7.31 -28.66
CA ALA A 149 11.49 -8.30 -29.71
C ALA A 149 10.11 -8.16 -30.39
N HIS A 150 9.05 -7.92 -29.60
CA HIS A 150 7.71 -7.67 -30.11
C HIS A 150 7.64 -6.44 -31.02
N ARG A 151 8.40 -5.38 -30.69
CA ARG A 151 8.49 -4.17 -31.52
C ARG A 151 9.21 -4.44 -32.84
N GLU A 152 10.26 -5.26 -32.85
CA GLU A 152 10.95 -5.68 -34.08
C GLU A 152 10.04 -6.46 -35.01
N ILE A 153 9.30 -7.45 -34.49
CA ILE A 153 8.31 -8.22 -35.26
C ILE A 153 7.22 -7.31 -35.82
N SER A 154 6.73 -6.37 -34.99
CA SER A 154 5.70 -5.41 -35.39
C SER A 154 6.16 -4.43 -36.47
N LYS A 155 7.48 -4.27 -36.72
CA LYS A 155 7.96 -3.44 -37.85
C LYS A 155 7.63 -4.06 -39.21
N TRP A 156 7.60 -5.39 -39.28
CA TRP A 156 7.36 -6.15 -40.51
C TRP A 156 5.87 -6.35 -40.80
N ARG A 157 5.03 -6.15 -39.77
CA ARG A 157 3.58 -6.21 -39.89
C ARG A 157 3.08 -4.79 -40.20
N PHE A 158 2.45 -4.57 -41.35
CA PHE A 158 1.72 -3.33 -41.67
C PHE A 158 0.44 -3.22 -40.81
N SER A 159 0.62 -3.17 -39.50
CA SER A 159 -0.44 -3.08 -38.49
C SER A 159 -0.30 -1.74 -37.77
N PHE A 160 -1.37 -0.95 -37.76
CA PHE A 160 -1.42 0.30 -37.01
C PHE A 160 -1.21 0.02 -35.52
N SER A 161 -0.25 0.73 -34.91
CA SER A 161 -0.07 0.72 -33.44
C SER A 161 -1.26 1.45 -32.82
N SER A 162 -1.98 0.79 -31.89
CA SER A 162 -3.16 1.39 -31.25
C SER A 162 -2.75 2.32 -30.09
N PRO A 163 -3.02 3.64 -30.15
CA PRO A 163 -2.77 4.57 -29.05
C PRO A 163 -3.51 4.20 -27.75
N LEU A 164 -4.61 3.46 -27.89
CA LEU A 164 -5.42 3.01 -26.76
C LEU A 164 -4.66 2.01 -25.88
N ALA A 165 -3.87 1.11 -26.47
CA ALA A 165 -3.15 0.06 -25.73
C ALA A 165 -2.09 0.65 -24.79
N HIS A 166 -1.35 1.67 -25.25
CA HIS A 166 -0.37 2.38 -24.42
C HIS A 166 -1.05 3.13 -23.26
N SER A 167 -2.15 3.85 -23.54
CA SER A 167 -2.86 4.61 -22.50
C SER A 167 -3.51 3.69 -21.44
N SER A 168 -4.01 2.53 -21.84
CA SER A 168 -4.57 1.53 -20.93
C SER A 168 -3.48 0.82 -20.11
N GLY A 169 -2.31 0.56 -20.71
CA GLY A 169 -1.14 0.04 -20.00
C GLY A 169 -0.70 0.95 -18.86
N LEU A 170 -0.54 2.25 -19.13
CA LEU A 170 -0.20 3.23 -18.08
C LEU A 170 -1.24 3.28 -16.96
N LYS A 171 -2.53 3.30 -17.30
CA LYS A 171 -3.61 3.26 -16.29
C LYS A 171 -3.56 2.00 -15.45
N GLY A 172 -3.26 0.85 -16.07
CA GLY A 172 -3.07 -0.42 -15.38
C GLY A 172 -1.88 -0.40 -14.42
N ILE A 173 -0.74 0.14 -14.83
CA ILE A 173 0.44 0.30 -13.96
C ILE A 173 0.10 1.19 -12.76
N TYR A 174 -0.48 2.37 -12.99
CA TYR A 174 -0.85 3.28 -11.90
C TYR A 174 -1.89 2.65 -10.96
N GLY A 175 -2.87 1.92 -11.50
CA GLY A 175 -3.86 1.20 -10.70
C GLY A 175 -3.24 0.12 -9.83
N SER A 176 -2.31 -0.67 -10.37
CA SER A 176 -1.61 -1.71 -9.61
C SER A 176 -0.68 -1.15 -8.54
N ILE A 177 0.03 -0.05 -8.82
CA ILE A 177 0.84 0.66 -7.82
C ILE A 177 -0.07 1.21 -6.70
N PHE A 178 -1.22 1.78 -7.06
CA PHE A 178 -2.20 2.25 -6.08
C PHE A 178 -2.70 1.10 -5.19
N ILE A 179 -3.01 -0.07 -5.76
CA ILE A 179 -3.36 -1.27 -4.97
C ILE A 179 -2.21 -1.64 -4.04
N LEU A 180 -0.96 -1.66 -4.51
CA LEU A 180 0.20 -2.03 -3.70
C LEU A 180 0.43 -1.06 -2.52
N LEU A 181 0.16 0.23 -2.72
CA LEU A 181 0.29 1.25 -1.68
C LEU A 181 -0.89 1.26 -0.70
N THR A 182 -2.09 0.88 -1.15
CA THR A 182 -3.30 0.90 -0.31
C THR A 182 -3.50 -0.39 0.48
N LEU A 183 -3.09 -1.53 -0.08
CA LEU A 183 -3.24 -2.85 0.53
C LEU A 183 -2.65 -2.93 1.95
N PRO A 184 -1.46 -2.37 2.26
CA PRO A 184 -0.89 -2.39 3.61
C PRO A 184 -1.75 -1.74 4.68
N PHE A 185 -2.61 -0.79 4.31
CA PHE A 185 -3.47 -0.07 5.25
C PHE A 185 -4.81 -0.75 5.49
N LEU A 186 -5.17 -1.76 4.70
CA LEU A 186 -6.48 -2.42 4.87
C LEU A 186 -6.47 -3.40 6.06
N PRO A 187 -7.52 -3.43 6.90
CA PRO A 187 -7.59 -4.29 8.09
C PRO A 187 -7.96 -5.74 7.75
N ILE A 188 -7.60 -6.20 6.56
CA ILE A 188 -7.79 -7.58 6.09
C ILE A 188 -6.43 -8.25 6.02
N ALA A 189 -6.34 -9.54 6.35
CA ALA A 189 -5.11 -10.31 6.21
C ALA A 189 -4.94 -10.79 4.76
N PRO A 190 -4.14 -10.11 3.90
CA PRO A 190 -3.95 -10.58 2.54
C PRO A 190 -3.09 -11.85 2.54
N PRO A 191 -3.38 -12.82 1.66
CA PRO A 191 -2.44 -13.91 1.39
C PRO A 191 -1.06 -13.37 0.98
N PRO A 192 0.05 -14.00 1.41
CA PRO A 192 1.40 -13.59 1.02
C PRO A 192 1.62 -13.60 -0.51
N MET A 193 0.82 -14.41 -1.22
CA MET A 193 0.82 -14.53 -2.68
C MET A 193 0.12 -13.37 -3.39
N THR A 194 -0.55 -12.46 -2.69
CA THR A 194 -1.15 -11.27 -3.29
C THR A 194 -0.07 -10.35 -3.87
N THR A 195 1.06 -10.17 -3.18
CA THR A 195 2.18 -9.35 -3.66
C THR A 195 2.74 -9.82 -5.01
N PRO A 196 3.17 -11.09 -5.18
CA PRO A 196 3.69 -11.55 -6.47
C PRO A 196 2.63 -11.51 -7.58
N PHE A 197 1.35 -11.68 -7.25
CA PHE A 197 0.27 -11.51 -8.22
C PHE A 197 0.17 -10.06 -8.72
N VAL A 198 0.19 -9.07 -7.82
CA VAL A 198 0.20 -7.65 -8.21
C VAL A 198 1.43 -7.32 -9.07
N PHE A 199 2.60 -7.87 -8.73
CA PHE A 199 3.82 -7.71 -9.51
C PHE A 199 3.69 -8.29 -10.93
N MET A 200 3.08 -9.46 -11.08
CA MET A 200 2.80 -10.05 -12.38
C MET A 200 1.90 -9.16 -13.23
N VAL A 201 0.84 -8.60 -12.63
CA VAL A 201 -0.09 -7.68 -13.29
C VAL A 201 0.63 -6.39 -13.73
N ILE A 202 1.47 -5.80 -12.87
CA ILE A 202 2.29 -4.62 -13.22
C ILE A 202 3.15 -4.91 -14.45
N ALA A 203 3.82 -6.06 -14.45
CA ALA A 203 4.73 -6.43 -15.53
C ALA A 203 3.99 -6.75 -16.84
N ILE A 204 2.78 -7.32 -16.82
CA ILE A 204 1.92 -7.45 -18.02
C ILE A 204 1.56 -6.08 -18.59
N PHE A 205 1.16 -5.13 -17.73
CA PHE A 205 0.86 -3.77 -18.20
C PHE A 205 2.10 -3.02 -18.67
N MET A 206 3.25 -3.26 -18.06
CA MET A 206 4.54 -2.74 -18.50
C MET A 206 4.92 -3.27 -19.88
N TRP A 207 4.75 -4.58 -20.10
CA TRP A 207 4.90 -5.19 -21.42
C TRP A 207 3.99 -4.54 -22.45
N LEU A 208 2.68 -4.39 -22.13
CA LEU A 208 1.70 -3.75 -23.01
C LEU A 208 2.10 -2.30 -23.34
N CYS A 209 2.60 -1.56 -22.35
CA CYS A 209 3.04 -0.19 -22.52
C CYS A 209 4.27 -0.13 -23.44
N LEU A 210 5.32 -0.91 -23.13
CA LEU A 210 6.59 -0.91 -23.86
C LEU A 210 6.45 -1.42 -25.30
N ALA A 211 5.69 -2.50 -25.50
CA ALA A 211 5.41 -3.07 -26.81
C ALA A 211 4.68 -2.08 -27.75
N ASN A 212 3.85 -1.19 -27.19
CA ASN A 212 3.05 -0.22 -27.93
C ASN A 212 3.57 1.23 -27.88
N VAL A 213 4.81 1.46 -27.39
CA VAL A 213 5.44 2.78 -27.51
C VAL A 213 5.59 3.10 -28.99
N HIS A 214 4.82 4.11 -29.43
CA HIS A 214 4.79 4.56 -30.82
C HIS A 214 6.22 4.80 -31.31
N LYS A 215 6.55 4.22 -32.47
CA LYS A 215 7.75 4.61 -33.20
C LYS A 215 7.67 6.12 -33.42
N ARG A 216 8.59 6.88 -32.83
CA ARG A 216 8.90 8.20 -33.37
C ARG A 216 9.78 7.92 -34.59
N VAL A 217 9.27 8.34 -35.75
CA VAL A 217 9.97 8.34 -37.04
C VAL A 217 11.21 9.22 -36.93
#